data_AF-A0A415UFU5-F1
#
_entry.id   AF-A0A415UFU5-F1
#
_cell.length_a   1.000
_cell.length_b   1.000
_cell.length_c   1.000
_cell.angle_alpha   90.00
_cell.angle_beta   90.00
_cell.angle_gamma   90.00
#
_symmetry.space_group_name_H-M   'P 1'
#
loop_
_entity.id
_entity.type
_entity.pdbx_description
1 polymer ?
#
loop_
_entity_poly.entity_id
_entity_poly.type
_entity_poly.pdbx_seq_one_letter_code
_entity_poly.pdbx_strand_id
1 'polypeptide(L)' 'MAKFNGDQGIVNVTDFFEANNTAYIVMEYLDGITLKEYLKGNRQIPVDELMGLLAPLLESLDDVH' A
#
# COMPACT_ATOMS: atom_id res chain seq x y z
N MET A 1 -10.14 -10.77 11.77
CA MET A 1 -9.09 -10.35 10.81
C MET A 1 -9.24 -8.85 10.59
N ALA A 2 -8.18 -8.14 10.20
CA ALA A 2 -8.29 -6.72 9.89
C ALA A 2 -9.29 -6.48 8.75
N LYS A 3 -9.98 -5.33 8.78
CA LYS A 3 -11.17 -5.03 7.96
C LYS A 3 -10.93 -5.20 6.45
N PHE A 4 -9.72 -4.93 5.98
CA PHE A 4 -9.36 -4.92 4.56
C PHE A 4 -8.39 -6.05 4.17
N ASN A 5 -8.21 -7.06 5.03
CA ASN A 5 -7.35 -8.20 4.69
C ASN A 5 -7.92 -8.92 3.45
N GLY A 6 -7.09 -9.08 2.42
CA GLY A 6 -7.43 -9.68 1.13
C GLY A 6 -7.66 -8.68 -0.01
N ASP A 7 -7.72 -7.38 0.28
CA ASP A 7 -7.67 -6.33 -0.74
C ASP A 7 -6.24 -6.22 -1.30
N GLN A 8 -6.10 -6.14 -2.62
CA GLN A 8 -4.78 -6.09 -3.27
C GLN A 8 -4.13 -4.69 -3.18
N GLY A 9 -4.91 -3.63 -2.95
CA GLY A 9 -4.41 -2.26 -2.79
C GLY A 9 -4.12 -1.87 -1.34
N ILE A 10 -4.43 -2.73 -0.36
CA ILE A 10 -4.24 -2.46 1.07
C ILE A 10 -3.39 -3.56 1.70
N VAL A 11 -2.35 -3.17 2.44
CA VAL A 11 -1.46 -4.14 3.11
C VAL A 11 -2.21 -5.01 4.11
N ASN A 12 -1.88 -6.30 4.12
CA ASN A 12 -2.45 -7.23 5.09
C ASN A 12 -1.77 -7.07 6.45
N VAL A 13 -2.58 -6.82 7.48
CA VAL A 13 -2.13 -6.79 8.88
C VAL A 13 -2.41 -8.14 9.52
N THR A 14 -1.35 -8.75 10.05
CA THR A 14 -1.40 -10.07 10.69
C THR A 14 -1.55 -9.96 12.21
N ASP A 15 -0.93 -8.96 12.83
CA ASP A 15 -0.98 -8.76 14.28
C ASP A 15 -0.70 -7.29 14.67
N PHE A 16 -1.00 -6.94 15.92
CA PHE A 16 -0.63 -5.67 16.52
C PHE A 16 -0.33 -5.85 18.01
N PHE A 17 0.64 -5.11 18.55
CA PHE A 17 0.95 -5.18 19.97
C PHE A 17 1.56 -3.87 20.46
N GLU A 18 1.59 -3.70 21.79
CA GLU A 18 2.18 -2.54 22.44
C GLU A 18 3.36 -2.97 23.31
N ALA A 19 4.48 -2.24 23.19
CA ALA A 19 5.64 -2.43 24.04
C ALA A 19 6.43 -1.12 24.15
N ASN A 20 7.07 -0.86 25.29
CA ASN A 20 7.89 0.34 25.48
C ASN A 20 7.15 1.64 25.11
N ASN A 21 5.86 1.74 25.47
CA ASN A 21 5.02 2.91 25.17
C ASN A 21 4.92 3.23 23.66
N THR A 22 5.00 2.20 22.80
CA THR A 22 4.93 2.28 21.34
C THR A 22 4.02 1.18 20.80
N ALA A 23 3.17 1.51 19.83
CA ALA A 23 2.33 0.55 19.11
C ALA A 23 3.07 0.00 17.88
N TYR A 24 3.06 -1.32 17.73
CA TYR A 24 3.69 -2.05 16.62
C TYR A 24 2.61 -2.73 15.79
N ILE A 25 2.78 -2.68 14.47
CA ILE A 25 1.90 -3.34 13.51
C ILE A 25 2.75 -4.39 12.78
N VAL A 26 2.28 -5.63 12.78
CA VAL A 26 2.88 -6.72 12.00
C VAL A 26 2.07 -6.85 10.72
N MET A 27 2.75 -6.71 9.59
CA MET A 27 2.17 -6.79 8.26
C MET A 27 3.05 -7.65 7.36
N GLU A 28 2.53 -8.00 6.19
CA GLU A 28 3.33 -8.68 5.17
C GLU A 28 4.54 -7.86 4.73
N TYR A 29 5.60 -8.55 4.30
CA TYR A 29 6.75 -7.90 3.69
C TYR A 29 6.48 -7.70 2.19
N LEU A 30 6.51 -6.44 1.75
CA LEU A 30 6.41 -6.08 0.35
C LEU A 30 7.81 -5.94 -0.25
N ASP A 31 8.16 -6.83 -1.17
CA ASP A 31 9.40 -6.73 -1.97
C ASP A 31 9.16 -5.77 -3.14
N GLY A 32 9.67 -4.55 -3.00
CA GLY A 32 9.46 -3.49 -3.99
C GLY A 32 9.92 -2.12 -3.50
N ILE A 33 9.53 -1.08 -4.25
CA ILE A 33 9.85 0.32 -3.94
C ILE A 33 8.57 1.15 -3.88
N THR A 34 8.64 2.28 -3.17
CA THR A 34 7.53 3.23 -3.16
C THR A 34 7.41 3.97 -4.50
N LEU A 35 6.19 4.43 -4.84
CA LEU A 35 5.98 5.32 -5.99
C LEU A 35 6.87 6.58 -5.92
N LYS A 36 7.12 7.09 -4.71
CA LYS A 36 8.02 8.22 -4.47
C LYS A 36 9.46 7.91 -4.88
N GLU A 37 9.96 6.72 -4.59
CA GLU A 37 11.30 6.29 -5.00
C GLU A 37 11.38 6.05 -6.49
N TYR A 38 10.36 5.42 -7.07
CA TYR A 38 10.24 5.24 -8.52
C TYR A 38 10.33 6.59 -9.26
N LEU A 39 9.60 7.60 -8.79
CA LEU A 39 9.59 8.97 -9.36
C LEU A 39 10.92 9.73 -9.20
N LYS A 40 11.78 9.34 -8.26
CA LYS A 40 13.14 9.93 -8.16
C LYS A 40 14.05 9.44 -9.30
N GLY A 41 13.88 8.19 -9.73
CA GLY A 41 14.62 7.61 -10.86
C GLY A 41 14.00 7.99 -12.22
N ASN A 42 12.68 8.13 -12.27
CA ASN A 42 11.91 8.44 -13.47
C ASN A 42 11.15 9.76 -13.28
N ARG A 43 11.57 10.83 -13.96
CA ARG A 43 10.95 12.17 -13.80
C ARG A 43 9.46 12.22 -14.18
N GLN A 44 9.01 11.32 -15.04
CA GLN A 44 7.64 11.24 -15.55
C GLN A 44 7.25 9.78 -15.76
N ILE A 45 5.97 9.48 -15.55
CA ILE A 45 5.37 8.17 -15.82
C ILE A 45 4.49 8.32 -17.06
N PRO A 46 4.65 7.49 -18.10
CA PRO A 46 3.74 7.44 -19.24
C PRO A 46 2.29 7.23 -18.78
N VAL A 47 1.33 7.84 -19.48
CA VAL A 47 -0.08 7.80 -19.09
C VAL A 47 -0.60 6.36 -18.98
N ASP A 48 -0.26 5.50 -19.94
CA ASP A 48 -0.73 4.12 -19.94
C ASP A 48 -0.23 3.32 -18.72
N GLU A 49 1.02 3.55 -18.32
CA GLU A 49 1.61 2.95 -17.12
C GLU A 49 0.98 3.53 -15.85
N LEU A 50 0.74 4.84 -15.83
CA LEU A 50 0.08 5.51 -14.71
C LEU A 50 -1.35 4.99 -14.51
N MET A 51 -2.10 4.76 -15.59
CA MET A 51 -3.45 4.21 -15.52
C MET A 51 -3.46 2.80 -14.93
N GLY A 52 -2.45 1.98 -15.25
CA GLY A 52 -2.28 0.64 -14.66
C GLY A 52 -2.03 0.66 -13.16
N LEU A 53 -1.43 1.74 -12.63
CA LEU A 53 -1.19 1.93 -11.19
C LEU A 53 -2.39 2.58 -10.48
N LEU A 54 -2.99 3.62 -11.08
CA LEU A 54 -4.02 4.42 -10.43
C LEU A 54 -5.38 3.73 -10.40
N ALA A 55 -5.75 2.96 -11.43
CA ALA A 55 -7.05 2.30 -11.46
C ALA A 55 -7.30 1.37 -10.25
N PRO A 56 -6.43 0.39 -9.93
CA PRO A 56 -6.63 -0.46 -8.75
C PRO A 56 -6.50 0.31 -7.44
N LEU A 57 -5.66 1.36 -7.38
CA LEU A 57 -5.52 2.20 -6.19
C LEU A 57 -6.83 2.94 -5.88
N LEU A 58 -7.49 3.48 -6.91
CA LEU A 58 -8.75 4.20 -6.75
C LEU A 58 -9.90 3.26 -6.36
N GLU A 59 -9.89 2.03 -6.83
CA GLU A 59 -10.85 0.99 -6.44
C GLU A 59 -10.75 0.69 -4.93
N SER A 60 -9.56 0.38 -4.42
CA SER A 60 -9.36 0.18 -2.97
C SER A 60 -9.65 1.44 -2.13
N LEU A 61 -9.47 2.64 -2.69
CA LEU A 61 -9.81 3.89 -1.99
C LEU A 61 -11.32 4.12 -1.89
N ASP A 62 -12.10 3.63 -2.85
CA ASP A 62 -13.58 3.70 -2.79
C ASP A 62 -14.11 2.80 -1.67
N ASP A 63 -13.49 1.63 -1.46
CA ASP A 63 -13.86 0.70 -0.39
C ASP A 63 -13.55 1.22 1.04
N VAL A 64 -12.60 2.15 1.15
CA VAL A 64 -12.16 2.73 2.43
C VAL A 64 -13.03 3.91 2.89
N HIS A 65 -13.56 4.71 1.96
CA HIS A 65 -14.32 5.94 2.24
C HIS A 65 -15.80 5.67 2.59
#